data_AF-A0A8H6SLL8-F1
#
_entry.id   AF-A0A8H6SLL8-F1
#
_cell.length_a   1.000
_cell.length_b   1.000
_cell.length_c   1.000
_cell.angle_alpha   90.00
_cell.angle_beta   90.00
_cell.angle_gamma   90.00
#
_symmetry.space_group_name_H-M   'P 1'
#
loop_
_entity.id
_entity.type
_entity.pdbx_description
1 polymer ?
#
loop_
_entity_poly.entity_id
_entity_poly.type
_entity_poly.pdbx_seq_one_letter_code
_entity_poly.pdbx_strand_id
1 'polypeptide(L)'
;MTLANDVKTLEDFHTKLRYIGSKAPADLVVAPPKVPVICVPTTLSGGEYTVIAGGTEDATDKKYLFQGGRVIKLVVLDADLCTQTTPKRLWVASGFRAVDHCVEGYVSPLANTATEDHAIRGLKMIVPALLRAQADGDSNDVEARFVAQIGCVESVAAVARVYTPAGASHAIGHMLGPFGVSHGETSAILLPAVCEYNAKHGDNAGRQEEIAKVLWGLSEFKAVAEKRGLKEGKSSLGEMLRAMTRELGLPETLKEVGVEGERVQKLAEYSLLDPWVKTNPVPLLNEEQVLEVLEPVIG
;
A
#
# COMPACT_ATOMS: atom_id res chain seq x y z
N MET A 1 12.05 -4.38 -20.21
CA MET A 1 11.26 -4.60 -21.44
C MET A 1 11.70 -3.65 -22.54
N THR A 2 11.80 -2.35 -22.27
CA THR A 2 12.31 -1.30 -23.20
C THR A 2 13.55 -1.72 -23.99
N LEU A 3 14.65 -2.07 -23.31
CA LEU A 3 15.92 -2.47 -23.95
C LEU A 3 15.77 -3.71 -24.85
N ALA A 4 14.93 -4.67 -24.47
CA ALA A 4 14.75 -5.91 -25.22
C ALA A 4 13.93 -5.73 -26.51
N ASN A 5 13.21 -4.61 -26.63
CA ASN A 5 12.27 -4.30 -27.71
C ASN A 5 12.67 -3.06 -28.52
N ASP A 6 13.91 -2.59 -28.39
CA ASP A 6 14.46 -1.44 -29.12
C ASP A 6 13.55 -0.19 -29.03
N VAL A 7 13.08 0.12 -27.82
CA VAL A 7 12.28 1.32 -27.53
C VAL A 7 13.21 2.51 -27.37
N LYS A 8 13.15 3.48 -28.29
CA LYS A 8 14.01 4.68 -28.33
C LYS A 8 13.24 5.99 -28.25
N THR A 9 11.94 5.97 -28.53
CA THR A 9 11.07 7.16 -28.55
C THR A 9 9.80 6.94 -27.73
N LEU A 10 9.05 8.02 -27.47
CA LEU A 10 7.73 7.92 -26.85
C LEU A 10 6.71 7.19 -27.75
N GLU A 11 6.83 7.36 -29.07
CA GLU A 11 6.01 6.60 -30.03
C GLU A 11 6.32 5.10 -29.95
N ASP A 12 7.60 4.72 -29.90
CA ASP A 12 8.01 3.33 -29.67
C ASP A 12 7.42 2.78 -28.36
N PHE A 13 7.39 3.61 -27.32
CA PHE A 13 6.86 3.22 -26.02
C PHE A 13 5.36 2.90 -26.09
N HIS A 14 4.58 3.64 -26.88
CA HIS A 14 3.15 3.39 -27.07
C HIS A 14 2.83 2.26 -28.05
N THR A 15 3.73 1.98 -29.00
CA THR A 15 3.47 1.03 -30.11
C THR A 15 4.17 -0.32 -29.93
N LYS A 16 5.30 -0.38 -29.21
CA LYS A 16 6.13 -1.59 -29.04
C LYS A 16 6.03 -2.24 -27.65
N LEU A 17 5.33 -1.63 -26.70
CA LEU A 17 5.14 -2.18 -25.34
C LEU A 17 3.66 -2.37 -25.01
N ARG A 18 3.38 -3.33 -24.12
CA ARG A 18 2.08 -3.48 -23.46
C ARG A 18 2.11 -2.86 -22.07
N TYR A 19 1.08 -2.09 -21.78
CA TYR A 19 0.79 -1.53 -20.46
C TYR A 19 -0.71 -1.63 -20.18
N ILE A 20 -1.13 -1.52 -18.92
CA ILE A 20 -2.54 -1.59 -18.54
C ILE A 20 -3.30 -0.47 -19.27
N GLY A 21 -4.29 -0.85 -20.10
CA GLY A 21 -5.04 0.08 -20.96
C GLY A 21 -4.37 0.44 -22.29
N SER A 22 -3.28 -0.23 -22.70
CA SER A 22 -2.62 0.04 -23.98
C SER A 22 -3.51 -0.30 -25.17
N LYS A 23 -3.48 0.54 -26.22
CA LYS A 23 -4.07 0.28 -27.54
C LYS A 23 -3.15 -0.54 -28.46
N ALA A 24 -2.09 -1.13 -27.93
CA ALA A 24 -1.15 -1.93 -28.70
C ALA A 24 -1.89 -3.08 -29.42
N PRO A 25 -1.44 -3.46 -30.64
CA PRO A 25 -2.07 -4.55 -31.39
C PRO A 25 -2.23 -5.82 -30.55
N ALA A 26 -3.34 -6.52 -30.73
CA ALA A 26 -3.64 -7.73 -29.96
C ALA A 26 -2.60 -8.84 -30.19
N ASP A 27 -1.90 -8.81 -31.32
CA ASP A 27 -0.82 -9.72 -31.74
C ASP A 27 0.59 -9.19 -31.42
N LEU A 28 0.74 -8.03 -30.75
CA LEU A 28 2.06 -7.51 -30.36
C LEU A 28 2.76 -8.50 -29.43
N VAL A 29 3.90 -9.02 -29.89
CA VAL A 29 4.80 -9.87 -29.11
C VAL A 29 5.89 -9.00 -28.49
N VAL A 30 5.83 -8.82 -27.17
CA VAL A 30 6.85 -8.09 -26.41
C VAL A 30 7.95 -9.07 -26.00
N ALA A 31 9.17 -8.85 -26.49
CA ALA A 31 10.33 -9.65 -26.13
C ALA A 31 10.58 -9.58 -24.61
N PRO A 32 10.89 -10.73 -23.96
CA PRO A 32 11.13 -10.74 -22.53
C PRO A 32 12.40 -9.95 -22.17
N PRO A 33 12.48 -9.39 -20.96
CA PRO A 33 13.68 -8.68 -20.51
C PRO A 33 14.91 -9.60 -20.52
N LYS A 34 16.03 -9.09 -21.06
CA LYS A 34 17.29 -9.83 -21.21
C LYS A 34 18.32 -9.52 -20.14
N VAL A 35 18.18 -8.39 -19.43
CA VAL A 35 19.12 -7.94 -18.41
C VAL A 35 18.67 -8.47 -17.05
N PRO A 36 19.48 -9.30 -16.36
CA PRO A 36 19.18 -9.70 -14.99
C PRO A 36 19.29 -8.50 -14.05
N VAL A 37 18.37 -8.41 -13.09
CA VAL A 37 18.34 -7.32 -12.10
C VAL A 37 18.61 -7.89 -10.70
N ILE A 38 19.50 -7.22 -9.96
CA ILE A 38 19.69 -7.41 -8.52
C ILE A 38 19.12 -6.17 -7.83
N CYS A 39 18.24 -6.36 -6.84
CA CYS A 39 17.63 -5.27 -6.10
C CYS A 39 18.19 -5.23 -4.67
N VAL A 40 18.58 -4.04 -4.21
CA VAL A 40 18.92 -3.76 -2.81
C VAL A 40 17.94 -2.70 -2.31
N PRO A 41 16.73 -3.10 -1.87
CA PRO A 41 15.70 -2.15 -1.47
C PRO A 41 16.08 -1.46 -0.16
N THR A 42 16.00 -0.13 -0.16
CA THR A 42 16.21 0.70 1.03
C THR A 42 14.88 1.17 1.66
N THR A 43 13.74 0.82 1.06
CA THR A 43 12.40 1.15 1.57
C THR A 43 11.54 -0.10 1.62
N LEU A 44 10.38 0.00 2.27
CA LEU A 44 9.42 -1.10 2.41
C LEU A 44 8.34 -1.09 1.32
N SER A 45 8.69 -0.60 0.11
CA SER A 45 7.74 -0.50 -1.01
C SER A 45 7.35 -1.87 -1.58
N GLY A 46 8.24 -2.87 -1.50
CA GLY A 46 7.98 -4.23 -1.94
C GLY A 46 7.87 -4.43 -3.46
N GLY A 47 8.17 -3.41 -4.27
CA GLY A 47 8.10 -3.47 -5.73
C GLY A 47 8.99 -4.57 -6.31
N GLU A 48 10.09 -4.89 -5.65
CA GLU A 48 11.06 -5.93 -5.98
C GLU A 48 10.51 -7.36 -5.88
N TYR A 49 9.33 -7.54 -5.28
CA TYR A 49 8.64 -8.81 -5.16
C TYR A 49 7.48 -8.95 -6.15
N THR A 50 7.27 -7.95 -7.00
CA THR A 50 6.19 -7.92 -8.00
C THR A 50 6.74 -8.00 -9.43
N VAL A 51 5.85 -8.28 -10.38
CA VAL A 51 6.16 -8.24 -11.82
C VAL A 51 5.65 -6.96 -12.50
N ILE A 52 5.18 -6.01 -11.69
CA ILE A 52 4.60 -4.75 -12.14
C ILE A 52 5.66 -3.66 -12.02
N ALA A 53 5.78 -2.83 -13.04
CA ALA A 53 6.54 -1.59 -13.00
C ALA A 53 5.62 -0.42 -13.30
N GLY A 54 5.80 0.70 -12.60
CA GLY A 54 5.08 1.94 -12.87
C GLY A 54 6.03 3.04 -13.34
N GLY A 55 5.56 3.90 -14.24
CA GLY A 55 6.26 5.12 -14.64
C GLY A 55 5.27 6.21 -14.99
N THR A 56 5.55 7.44 -14.56
CA THR A 56 4.76 8.62 -14.92
C THR A 56 5.38 9.30 -16.12
N GLU A 57 4.56 9.73 -17.07
CA GLU A 57 4.97 10.58 -18.19
C GLU A 57 4.88 12.05 -17.77
N ASP A 58 6.02 12.70 -17.57
CA ASP A 58 6.10 14.09 -17.10
C ASP A 58 5.33 15.09 -17.96
N ALA A 59 5.14 14.81 -19.26
CA ALA A 59 4.43 15.72 -20.17
C ALA A 59 2.90 15.70 -19.98
N THR A 60 2.35 14.62 -19.41
CA THR A 60 0.90 14.40 -19.31
C THR A 60 0.45 14.07 -17.88
N ASP A 61 1.39 13.97 -16.94
CA ASP A 61 1.23 13.46 -15.58
C ASP A 61 0.58 12.05 -15.51
N LYS A 62 0.51 11.36 -16.65
CA LYS A 62 -0.15 10.07 -16.75
C LYS A 62 0.76 8.96 -16.27
N LYS A 63 0.27 8.18 -15.31
CA LYS A 63 0.92 6.95 -14.86
C LYS A 63 0.62 5.78 -15.79
N TYR A 64 1.67 5.08 -16.21
CA TYR A 64 1.60 3.84 -16.96
C TYR A 64 2.06 2.67 -16.09
N LEU A 65 1.32 1.56 -16.15
CA LEU A 65 1.65 0.32 -15.45
C LEU A 65 2.01 -0.77 -16.46
N PHE A 66 3.18 -1.36 -16.29
CA PHE A 66 3.71 -2.41 -17.14
C PHE A 66 3.69 -3.72 -16.38
N GLN A 67 3.24 -4.78 -17.05
CA GLN A 67 3.35 -6.14 -16.54
C GLN A 67 4.30 -6.91 -17.45
N GLY A 68 5.42 -7.35 -16.89
CA GLY A 68 6.46 -8.06 -17.62
C GLY A 68 6.81 -9.41 -17.00
N GLY A 69 7.74 -10.14 -17.63
CA GLY A 69 8.35 -11.32 -17.03
C GLY A 69 9.23 -10.97 -15.82
N ARG A 70 9.49 -11.96 -14.96
CA ARG A 70 10.32 -11.78 -13.74
C ARG A 70 11.79 -11.47 -14.10
N VAL A 71 12.19 -10.21 -13.91
CA VAL A 71 13.56 -9.72 -14.20
C VAL A 71 14.50 -9.81 -13.01
N ILE A 72 13.94 -9.76 -11.80
CA ILE A 72 14.69 -9.73 -10.54
C ILE A 72 15.17 -11.13 -10.23
N LYS A 73 16.49 -11.30 -10.15
CA LYS A 73 17.17 -12.57 -9.89
C LYS A 73 17.59 -12.73 -8.44
N LEU A 74 17.89 -11.62 -7.77
CA LEU A 74 18.30 -11.58 -6.37
C LEU A 74 17.77 -10.30 -5.72
N VAL A 75 17.27 -10.45 -4.50
CA VAL A 75 16.96 -9.33 -3.61
C VAL A 75 17.88 -9.44 -2.40
N VAL A 76 18.64 -8.38 -2.11
CA VAL A 76 19.55 -8.32 -0.96
C VAL A 76 18.93 -7.40 0.08
N LEU A 77 18.56 -7.97 1.22
CA LEU A 77 18.04 -7.21 2.35
C LEU A 77 19.19 -6.77 3.24
N ASP A 78 19.58 -5.50 3.10
CA ASP A 78 20.62 -4.87 3.90
C ASP A 78 20.00 -3.87 4.87
N ALA A 79 19.78 -4.31 6.11
CA ALA A 79 19.14 -3.51 7.15
C ALA A 79 20.06 -2.40 7.67
N ASP A 80 21.38 -2.61 7.66
CA ASP A 80 22.39 -1.63 8.08
C ASP A 80 22.49 -0.49 7.05
N LEU A 81 22.37 -0.81 5.76
CA LEU A 81 22.20 0.22 4.73
C LEU A 81 20.93 1.05 4.97
N CYS A 82 19.84 0.42 5.40
CA CYS A 82 18.56 1.11 5.63
C CYS A 82 18.59 2.06 6.84
N THR A 83 19.31 1.74 7.91
CA THR A 83 19.50 2.65 9.06
C THR A 83 20.27 3.90 8.65
N GLN A 84 21.24 3.77 7.75
CA GLN A 84 22.10 4.86 7.31
C GLN A 84 21.51 5.73 6.20
N THR A 85 20.71 5.15 5.31
CA THR A 85 20.32 5.81 4.05
C THR A 85 18.85 6.22 3.96
N THR A 86 17.97 5.61 4.78
CA THR A 86 16.52 5.83 4.62
C THR A 86 15.98 6.72 5.72
N PRO A 87 15.50 7.94 5.38
CA PRO A 87 14.89 8.84 6.35
C PRO A 87 13.76 8.16 7.11
N LYS A 88 13.70 8.39 8.43
CA LYS A 88 12.71 7.77 9.32
C LYS A 88 11.27 7.92 8.80
N ARG A 89 10.88 9.11 8.35
CA ARG A 89 9.54 9.36 7.77
C ARG A 89 9.26 8.45 6.56
N LEU A 90 10.22 8.32 5.64
CA LEU A 90 10.07 7.47 4.45
C LEU A 90 9.96 5.99 4.85
N TRP A 91 10.73 5.57 5.86
CA TRP A 91 10.66 4.21 6.38
C TRP A 91 9.28 3.88 6.94
N VAL A 92 8.78 4.69 7.87
CA VAL A 92 7.49 4.43 8.52
C VAL A 92 6.32 4.58 7.55
N ALA A 93 6.38 5.53 6.61
CA ALA A 93 5.35 5.69 5.57
C ALA A 93 5.32 4.48 4.62
N SER A 94 6.46 4.07 4.08
CA SER A 94 6.52 2.88 3.21
C SER A 94 6.15 1.59 3.96
N GLY A 95 6.47 1.50 5.25
CA GLY A 95 6.04 0.40 6.11
C GLY A 95 4.55 0.39 6.39
N PHE A 96 3.92 1.55 6.57
CA PHE A 96 2.47 1.63 6.79
C PHE A 96 1.70 1.16 5.55
N ARG A 97 2.21 1.41 4.34
CA ARG A 97 1.68 0.78 3.12
C ARG A 97 1.79 -0.75 3.15
N ALA A 98 2.85 -1.30 3.74
CA ALA A 98 2.95 -2.75 3.93
C ALA A 98 1.92 -3.26 4.96
N VAL A 99 1.56 -2.48 5.97
CA VAL A 99 0.41 -2.78 6.85
C VAL A 99 -0.90 -2.77 6.05
N ASP A 100 -1.10 -1.78 5.19
CA ASP A 100 -2.26 -1.66 4.30
C ASP A 100 -2.43 -2.90 3.42
N HIS A 101 -1.36 -3.37 2.75
CA HIS A 101 -1.40 -4.63 2.00
C HIS A 101 -1.89 -5.82 2.86
N CYS A 102 -1.38 -5.96 4.08
CA CYS A 102 -1.79 -7.06 4.95
C CYS A 102 -3.27 -6.94 5.34
N VAL A 103 -3.72 -5.74 5.71
CA VAL A 103 -5.11 -5.51 6.13
C VAL A 103 -6.06 -5.74 4.95
N GLU A 104 -5.85 -5.07 3.81
CA GLU A 104 -6.71 -5.23 2.64
C GLU A 104 -6.68 -6.65 2.08
N GLY A 105 -5.50 -7.27 2.02
CA GLY A 105 -5.37 -8.68 1.62
C GLY A 105 -6.17 -9.60 2.53
N TYR A 106 -6.06 -9.43 3.86
CA TYR A 106 -6.82 -10.24 4.81
C TYR A 106 -8.33 -9.98 4.72
N VAL A 107 -8.77 -8.73 4.63
CA VAL A 107 -10.22 -8.44 4.66
C VAL A 107 -10.90 -8.63 3.30
N SER A 108 -10.12 -8.82 2.23
CA SER A 108 -10.62 -9.02 0.87
C SER A 108 -11.65 -10.16 0.78
N PRO A 109 -12.74 -10.00 -0.01
CA PRO A 109 -13.68 -11.09 -0.27
C PRO A 109 -13.04 -12.25 -1.08
N LEU A 110 -11.86 -12.02 -1.66
CA LEU A 110 -11.09 -13.01 -2.42
C LEU A 110 -9.87 -13.54 -1.64
N ALA A 111 -9.82 -13.27 -0.33
CA ALA A 111 -8.79 -13.83 0.53
C ALA A 111 -8.92 -15.36 0.60
N ASN A 112 -7.78 -16.05 0.50
CA ASN A 112 -7.65 -17.48 0.75
C ASN A 112 -6.73 -17.72 1.96
N THR A 113 -6.64 -18.95 2.45
CA THR A 113 -5.82 -19.28 3.63
C THR A 113 -4.37 -18.81 3.50
N ALA A 114 -3.76 -18.92 2.32
CA ALA A 114 -2.40 -18.43 2.11
C ALA A 114 -2.32 -16.89 2.24
N THR A 115 -3.31 -16.17 1.73
CA THR A 115 -3.46 -14.71 1.90
C THR A 115 -3.50 -14.34 3.37
N GLU A 116 -4.36 -15.03 4.13
CA GLU A 116 -4.58 -14.80 5.55
C GLU A 116 -3.30 -15.05 6.36
N ASP A 117 -2.60 -16.15 6.08
CA ASP A 117 -1.34 -16.51 6.73
C ASP A 117 -0.23 -15.50 6.46
N HIS A 118 -0.09 -15.06 5.20
CA HIS A 118 0.87 -14.03 4.81
C HIS A 118 0.55 -12.69 5.48
N ALA A 119 -0.72 -12.27 5.49
CA ALA A 119 -1.15 -11.03 6.12
C ALA A 119 -0.88 -11.03 7.64
N ILE A 120 -1.26 -12.09 8.37
CA ILE A 120 -1.03 -12.17 9.81
C ILE A 120 0.47 -12.17 10.14
N ARG A 121 1.28 -12.93 9.39
CA ARG A 121 2.74 -12.94 9.60
C ARG A 121 3.35 -11.58 9.30
N GLY A 122 2.93 -10.93 8.22
CA GLY A 122 3.35 -9.57 7.88
C GLY A 122 3.04 -8.56 8.98
N LEU A 123 1.81 -8.53 9.50
CA LEU A 123 1.43 -7.63 10.59
C LEU A 123 2.26 -7.85 11.86
N LYS A 124 2.46 -9.12 12.25
CA LYS A 124 3.25 -9.48 13.44
C LYS A 124 4.72 -9.07 13.34
N MET A 125 5.24 -8.83 12.13
CA MET A 125 6.61 -8.39 11.90
C MET A 125 6.68 -6.87 11.71
N ILE A 126 5.83 -6.30 10.84
CA ILE A 126 5.90 -4.89 10.44
C ILE A 126 5.51 -3.98 11.59
N VAL A 127 4.35 -4.21 12.22
CA VAL A 127 3.78 -3.29 13.21
C VAL A 127 4.75 -3.02 14.38
N PRO A 128 5.29 -4.03 15.10
CA PRO A 128 6.22 -3.78 16.19
C PRO A 128 7.53 -3.15 15.69
N ALA A 129 8.03 -3.57 14.53
CA ALA A 129 9.24 -3.02 13.96
C ALA A 129 9.12 -1.53 13.59
N LEU A 130 7.97 -1.10 13.04
CA LEU A 130 7.74 0.31 12.73
C LEU A 130 7.61 1.16 14.00
N LEU A 131 6.92 0.67 15.02
CA LEU A 131 6.76 1.39 16.28
C LEU A 131 8.12 1.51 17.01
N ARG A 132 8.95 0.46 17.00
CA ARG A 132 10.34 0.51 17.46
C ARG A 132 11.17 1.52 16.67
N ALA A 133 11.13 1.45 15.34
CA ALA A 133 11.89 2.37 14.48
C ALA A 133 11.46 3.84 14.63
N GLN A 134 10.19 4.09 14.96
CA GLN A 134 9.69 5.43 15.23
C GLN A 134 10.20 5.97 16.57
N ALA A 135 10.15 5.13 17.62
CA ALA A 135 10.62 5.46 18.96
C ALA A 135 12.15 5.59 19.03
N ASP A 136 12.87 4.91 18.14
CA ASP A 136 14.30 5.02 17.97
C ASP A 136 14.70 6.39 17.41
N GLY A 137 15.26 7.22 18.27
CA GLY A 137 15.71 8.58 17.94
C GLY A 137 16.82 8.59 16.89
N ASP A 138 17.77 7.66 17.02
CA ASP A 138 19.00 7.63 16.22
C ASP A 138 18.89 6.72 14.99
N SER A 139 17.74 6.06 14.79
CA SER A 139 17.45 5.18 13.64
C SER A 139 18.45 4.01 13.47
N ASN A 140 19.02 3.51 14.57
CA ASN A 140 20.05 2.47 14.60
C ASN A 140 19.53 1.07 14.96
N ASP A 141 18.22 0.87 15.12
CA ASP A 141 17.62 -0.44 15.37
C ASP A 141 17.62 -1.31 14.09
N VAL A 142 18.80 -1.85 13.75
CA VAL A 142 19.04 -2.71 12.59
C VAL A 142 18.15 -3.96 12.61
N GLU A 143 17.88 -4.51 13.81
CA GLU A 143 17.01 -5.68 13.94
C GLU A 143 15.57 -5.34 13.53
N ALA A 144 15.01 -4.23 14.04
CA ALA A 144 13.69 -3.78 13.61
C ALA A 144 13.65 -3.50 12.11
N ARG A 145 14.71 -2.90 11.54
CA ARG A 145 14.79 -2.70 10.08
C ARG A 145 14.72 -4.02 9.31
N PHE A 146 15.50 -5.01 9.74
CA PHE A 146 15.51 -6.33 9.11
C PHE A 146 14.16 -7.04 9.22
N VAL A 147 13.56 -7.06 10.42
CA VAL A 147 12.25 -7.66 10.66
C VAL A 147 11.18 -7.02 9.78
N ALA A 148 11.17 -5.69 9.66
CA ALA A 148 10.24 -4.99 8.77
C ALA A 148 10.49 -5.30 7.28
N GLN A 149 11.74 -5.47 6.83
CA GLN A 149 12.03 -5.92 5.47
C GLN A 149 11.43 -7.30 5.19
N ILE A 150 11.59 -8.26 6.11
CA ILE A 150 10.97 -9.59 5.97
C ILE A 150 9.45 -9.48 6.02
N GLY A 151 8.90 -8.67 6.92
CA GLY A 151 7.48 -8.39 6.98
C GLY A 151 6.92 -7.79 5.67
N CYS A 152 7.68 -6.95 4.97
CA CYS A 152 7.33 -6.43 3.65
C CYS A 152 7.23 -7.55 2.59
N VAL A 153 8.09 -8.57 2.66
CA VAL A 153 7.97 -9.76 1.79
C VAL A 153 6.61 -10.43 1.99
N GLU A 154 6.20 -10.57 3.25
CA GLU A 154 4.93 -11.19 3.63
C GLU A 154 3.73 -10.33 3.21
N SER A 155 3.83 -9.01 3.35
CA SER A 155 2.76 -8.11 2.93
C SER A 155 2.52 -8.15 1.42
N VAL A 156 3.58 -8.16 0.62
CA VAL A 156 3.44 -8.29 -0.84
C VAL A 156 2.93 -9.68 -1.21
N ALA A 157 3.29 -10.71 -0.45
CA ALA A 157 2.75 -12.05 -0.68
C ALA A 157 1.22 -12.08 -0.49
N ALA A 158 0.69 -11.33 0.47
CA ALA A 158 -0.75 -11.22 0.73
C ALA A 158 -1.54 -10.59 -0.43
N VAL A 159 -0.98 -9.64 -1.20
CA VAL A 159 -1.75 -8.93 -2.26
C VAL A 159 -1.28 -9.20 -3.69
N ALA A 160 -0.08 -9.77 -3.89
CA ALA A 160 0.49 -9.95 -5.23
C ALA A 160 0.80 -11.41 -5.58
N ARG A 161 1.25 -12.23 -4.63
CA ARG A 161 1.72 -13.61 -4.93
C ARG A 161 0.59 -14.63 -4.94
N VAL A 162 -0.47 -14.40 -4.18
CA VAL A 162 -1.61 -15.32 -4.04
C VAL A 162 -2.86 -14.87 -4.80
N TYR A 163 -2.71 -13.88 -5.69
CA TYR A 163 -3.75 -13.34 -6.57
C TYR A 163 -4.97 -12.71 -5.88
N THR A 164 -4.82 -12.27 -4.62
CA THR A 164 -5.85 -11.49 -3.93
C THR A 164 -5.68 -10.01 -4.23
N PRO A 165 -6.67 -9.34 -4.87
CA PRO A 165 -6.58 -7.91 -5.13
C PRO A 165 -6.64 -7.12 -3.82
N ALA A 166 -6.03 -5.94 -3.84
CA ALA A 166 -6.21 -4.94 -2.79
C ALA A 166 -7.64 -4.33 -2.85
N GLY A 167 -7.91 -3.35 -2.00
CA GLY A 167 -9.23 -2.76 -1.81
C GLY A 167 -9.28 -1.26 -2.12
N ALA A 168 -10.25 -0.59 -1.49
CA ALA A 168 -10.51 0.82 -1.73
C ALA A 168 -9.40 1.75 -1.21
N SER A 169 -8.60 1.36 -0.22
CA SER A 169 -7.47 2.18 0.27
C SER A 169 -6.46 2.39 -0.85
N HIS A 170 -6.03 1.30 -1.49
CA HIS A 170 -5.15 1.39 -2.64
C HIS A 170 -5.81 2.04 -3.84
N ALA A 171 -7.09 1.73 -4.13
CA ALA A 171 -7.79 2.27 -5.28
C ALA A 171 -7.89 3.81 -5.24
N ILE A 172 -8.30 4.36 -4.11
CA ILE A 172 -8.37 5.81 -3.89
C ILE A 172 -6.94 6.38 -3.79
N GLY A 173 -6.02 5.65 -3.14
CA GLY A 173 -4.62 6.06 -2.98
C GLY A 173 -3.87 6.22 -4.30
N HIS A 174 -4.18 5.38 -5.29
CA HIS A 174 -3.64 5.51 -6.65
C HIS A 174 -4.02 6.83 -7.33
N MET A 175 -5.19 7.39 -6.99
CA MET A 175 -5.67 8.67 -7.49
C MET A 175 -5.22 9.85 -6.62
N LEU A 176 -4.97 9.62 -5.33
CA LEU A 176 -4.39 10.61 -4.42
C LEU A 176 -2.91 10.86 -4.71
N GLY A 177 -2.14 9.83 -5.09
CA GLY A 177 -0.71 9.93 -5.39
C GLY A 177 -0.35 11.03 -6.40
N PRO A 178 -1.05 11.14 -7.56
CA PRO A 178 -0.87 12.23 -8.53
C PRO A 178 -1.03 13.65 -7.98
N PHE A 179 -1.66 13.84 -6.82
CA PHE A 179 -1.71 15.15 -6.15
C PHE A 179 -0.41 15.49 -5.38
N GLY A 180 0.64 14.67 -5.52
CA GLY A 180 1.94 14.87 -4.87
C GLY A 180 2.07 14.18 -3.51
N VAL A 181 1.16 13.25 -3.20
CA VAL A 181 1.15 12.53 -1.92
C VAL A 181 1.90 11.20 -2.07
N SER A 182 2.82 10.90 -1.15
CA SER A 182 3.53 9.62 -1.24
C SER A 182 2.60 8.44 -0.96
N HIS A 183 2.79 7.31 -1.63
CA HIS A 183 1.90 6.14 -1.49
C HIS A 183 1.79 5.65 -0.03
N GLY A 184 2.85 5.77 0.76
CA GLY A 184 2.80 5.46 2.19
C GLY A 184 1.84 6.36 2.97
N GLU A 185 1.82 7.64 2.64
CA GLU A 185 0.92 8.63 3.24
C GLU A 185 -0.51 8.47 2.74
N THR A 186 -0.73 8.09 1.47
CA THR A 186 -2.08 7.78 1.00
C THR A 186 -2.69 6.63 1.80
N SER A 187 -1.93 5.54 2.03
CA SER A 187 -2.36 4.42 2.87
C SER A 187 -2.66 4.85 4.31
N ALA A 188 -1.85 5.74 4.89
CA ALA A 188 -2.05 6.26 6.25
C ALA A 188 -3.39 6.98 6.41
N ILE A 189 -3.76 7.79 5.41
CA ILE A 189 -5.02 8.54 5.43
C ILE A 189 -6.21 7.61 5.14
N LEU A 190 -6.09 6.75 4.13
CA LEU A 190 -7.25 6.08 3.53
C LEU A 190 -7.62 4.76 4.20
N LEU A 191 -6.64 3.94 4.60
CA LEU A 191 -6.91 2.61 5.15
C LEU A 191 -7.82 2.67 6.39
N PRO A 192 -7.57 3.56 7.39
CA PRO A 192 -8.45 3.60 8.54
C PRO A 192 -9.88 4.03 8.20
N ALA A 193 -10.07 4.93 7.22
CA ALA A 193 -11.38 5.39 6.78
C ALA A 193 -12.14 4.30 6.00
N VAL A 194 -11.44 3.57 5.13
CA VAL A 194 -11.99 2.43 4.39
C VAL A 194 -12.42 1.30 5.33
N CYS A 195 -11.65 1.02 6.39
CA CYS A 195 -12.04 0.05 7.41
C CYS A 195 -13.36 0.44 8.11
N GLU A 196 -13.55 1.72 8.47
CA GLU A 196 -14.81 2.19 9.06
C GLU A 196 -15.97 2.07 8.08
N TYR A 197 -15.79 2.52 6.84
CA TYR A 197 -16.81 2.41 5.80
C TYR A 197 -17.24 0.96 5.61
N ASN A 198 -16.28 0.05 5.50
CA ASN A 198 -16.56 -1.37 5.31
C ASN A 198 -17.29 -1.99 6.51
N ALA A 199 -16.91 -1.62 7.74
CA ALA A 199 -17.56 -2.11 8.96
C ALA A 199 -18.99 -1.58 9.11
N LYS A 200 -19.25 -0.35 8.63
CA LYS A 200 -20.57 0.29 8.67
C LYS A 200 -21.56 -0.33 7.68
N HIS A 201 -21.08 -0.70 6.49
CA HIS A 201 -21.96 -1.05 5.36
C HIS A 201 -21.91 -2.52 4.93
N GLY A 202 -20.96 -3.30 5.44
CA GLY A 202 -20.73 -4.68 5.01
C GLY A 202 -20.71 -5.70 6.13
N ASP A 203 -20.80 -6.97 5.73
CA ASP A 203 -20.58 -8.12 6.62
C ASP A 203 -19.10 -8.51 6.67
N ASN A 204 -18.23 -7.54 6.96
CA ASN A 204 -16.78 -7.78 7.10
C ASN A 204 -16.25 -7.54 8.52
N ALA A 205 -17.12 -7.16 9.45
CA ALA A 205 -16.77 -6.81 10.82
C ALA A 205 -16.00 -7.95 11.52
N GLY A 206 -16.41 -9.21 11.32
CA GLY A 206 -15.71 -10.37 11.88
C GLY A 206 -14.26 -10.51 11.38
N ARG A 207 -14.01 -10.28 10.08
CA ARG A 207 -12.65 -10.32 9.53
C ARG A 207 -11.79 -9.16 10.06
N GLN A 208 -12.39 -7.97 10.24
CA GLN A 208 -11.69 -6.84 10.86
C GLN A 208 -11.38 -7.09 12.34
N GLU A 209 -12.27 -7.78 13.06
CA GLU A 209 -12.06 -8.16 14.46
C GLU A 209 -10.85 -9.09 14.62
N GLU A 210 -10.64 -10.03 13.70
CA GLU A 210 -9.45 -10.91 13.72
C GLU A 210 -8.15 -10.11 13.56
N ILE A 211 -8.13 -9.12 12.66
CA ILE A 211 -6.99 -8.21 12.54
C ILE A 211 -6.82 -7.38 13.82
N ALA A 212 -7.91 -6.86 14.38
CA ALA A 212 -7.87 -6.08 15.63
C ALA A 212 -7.31 -6.91 16.80
N LYS A 213 -7.67 -8.19 16.92
CA LYS A 213 -7.10 -9.13 17.89
C LYS A 213 -5.61 -9.34 17.68
N VAL A 214 -5.18 -9.51 16.42
CA VAL A 214 -3.75 -9.62 16.08
C VAL A 214 -3.00 -8.38 16.54
N LEU A 215 -3.48 -7.17 16.17
CA LEU A 215 -2.84 -5.91 16.56
C LEU A 215 -2.78 -5.75 18.08
N TRP A 216 -3.88 -6.00 18.78
CA TRP A 216 -3.95 -5.89 20.23
C TRP A 216 -2.99 -6.86 20.96
N GLY A 217 -2.73 -8.02 20.36
CA GLY A 217 -1.77 -9.00 20.87
C GLY A 217 -0.30 -8.58 20.74
N LEU A 218 0.01 -7.51 20.00
CA LEU A 218 1.37 -7.00 19.83
C LEU A 218 1.68 -5.99 20.96
N SER A 219 2.73 -6.25 21.74
CA SER A 219 3.11 -5.43 22.91
C SER A 219 3.28 -3.95 22.58
N GLU A 220 3.96 -3.65 21.48
CA GLU A 220 4.28 -2.30 21.01
C GLU A 220 3.00 -1.57 20.61
N PHE A 221 2.10 -2.24 19.87
CA PHE A 221 0.83 -1.65 19.49
C PHE A 221 -0.10 -1.48 20.70
N LYS A 222 -0.16 -2.46 21.60
CA LYS A 222 -0.97 -2.38 22.82
C LYS A 222 -0.60 -1.16 23.66
N ALA A 223 0.69 -0.87 23.82
CA ALA A 223 1.16 0.33 24.51
C ALA A 223 0.65 1.62 23.85
N VAL A 224 0.65 1.68 22.50
CA VAL A 224 0.08 2.80 21.74
C VAL A 224 -1.43 2.88 21.94
N ALA A 225 -2.14 1.76 21.84
CA ALA A 225 -3.58 1.68 21.98
C ALA A 225 -4.04 2.17 23.36
N GLU A 226 -3.38 1.70 24.43
CA GLU A 226 -3.67 2.11 25.81
C GLU A 226 -3.37 3.61 26.04
N LYS A 227 -2.23 4.11 25.55
CA LYS A 227 -1.86 5.54 25.57
C LYS A 227 -2.91 6.41 24.89
N ARG A 228 -3.59 5.89 23.86
CA ARG A 228 -4.64 6.59 23.09
C ARG A 228 -6.05 6.32 23.60
N GLY A 229 -6.21 5.55 24.69
CA GLY A 229 -7.49 5.27 25.33
C GLY A 229 -8.35 4.22 24.62
N LEU A 230 -7.80 3.48 23.67
CA LEU A 230 -8.50 2.38 22.98
C LEU A 230 -8.79 1.23 23.95
N LYS A 231 -9.78 0.40 23.60
CA LYS A 231 -10.24 -0.71 24.44
C LYS A 231 -10.33 -2.01 23.65
N GLU A 232 -9.75 -3.09 24.19
CA GLU A 232 -9.80 -4.44 23.62
C GLU A 232 -11.24 -4.86 23.35
N GLY A 233 -11.50 -5.36 22.15
CA GLY A 233 -12.83 -5.84 21.75
C GLY A 233 -13.91 -4.77 21.67
N LYS A 234 -13.58 -3.48 21.80
CA LYS A 234 -14.53 -2.36 21.67
C LYS A 234 -14.12 -1.36 20.61
N SER A 235 -12.84 -1.02 20.54
CA SER A 235 -12.34 -0.11 19.53
C SER A 235 -12.34 -0.79 18.15
N SER A 236 -12.76 -0.05 17.13
CA SER A 236 -12.77 -0.55 15.76
C SER A 236 -11.34 -0.72 15.22
N LEU A 237 -11.19 -1.50 14.15
CA LEU A 237 -9.91 -1.59 13.44
C LEU A 237 -9.48 -0.23 12.87
N GLY A 238 -10.42 0.59 12.38
CA GLY A 238 -10.12 1.93 11.89
C GLY A 238 -9.58 2.86 13.00
N GLU A 239 -10.14 2.83 14.20
CA GLU A 239 -9.61 3.55 15.36
C GLU A 239 -8.19 3.09 15.75
N MET A 240 -7.96 1.77 15.72
CA MET A 240 -6.65 1.18 15.98
C MET A 240 -5.60 1.64 14.96
N LEU A 241 -5.95 1.63 13.68
CA LEU A 241 -5.05 2.07 12.61
C LEU A 241 -4.79 3.58 12.68
N ARG A 242 -5.80 4.42 13.00
CA ARG A 242 -5.60 5.86 13.27
C ARG A 242 -4.67 6.12 14.46
N ALA A 243 -4.77 5.33 15.53
CA ALA A 243 -3.85 5.43 16.65
C ALA A 243 -2.40 5.13 16.23
N MET A 244 -2.22 4.14 15.34
CA MET A 244 -0.91 3.80 14.78
C MET A 244 -0.36 4.90 13.87
N THR A 245 -1.15 5.43 12.93
CA THR A 245 -0.71 6.51 12.02
C THR A 245 -0.23 7.73 12.80
N ARG A 246 -1.00 8.12 13.83
CA ARG A 246 -0.66 9.22 14.73
C ARG A 246 0.62 8.96 15.54
N GLU A 247 0.85 7.74 16.00
CA GLU A 247 2.10 7.40 16.70
C GLU A 247 3.32 7.44 15.76
N LEU A 248 3.14 7.02 14.51
CA LEU A 248 4.16 7.06 13.46
C LEU A 248 4.42 8.47 12.90
N GLY A 249 3.63 9.48 13.29
CA GLY A 249 3.75 10.84 12.76
C GLY A 249 3.40 10.96 11.28
N LEU A 250 2.54 10.06 10.80
CA LEU A 250 2.00 10.06 9.44
C LEU A 250 0.76 10.97 9.36
N PRO A 251 0.44 11.52 8.18
CA PRO A 251 -0.72 12.38 8.04
C PRO A 251 -2.02 11.62 8.27
N GLU A 252 -3.00 12.28 8.89
CA GLU A 252 -4.32 11.70 9.18
C GLU A 252 -5.41 12.25 8.24
N THR A 253 -5.16 13.36 7.55
CA THR A 253 -6.17 14.06 6.72
C THR A 253 -5.63 14.47 5.34
N LEU A 254 -6.55 14.64 4.38
CA LEU A 254 -6.29 15.16 3.05
C LEU A 254 -5.76 16.60 3.10
N LYS A 255 -6.28 17.40 4.04
CA LYS A 255 -5.81 18.76 4.29
C LYS A 255 -4.34 18.85 4.69
N GLU A 256 -3.86 17.94 5.54
CA GLU A 256 -2.44 17.88 5.92
C GLU A 256 -1.50 17.62 4.74
N VAL A 257 -2.01 17.06 3.65
CA VAL A 257 -1.28 16.80 2.40
C VAL A 257 -1.69 17.74 1.26
N GLY A 258 -2.40 18.84 1.55
CA GLY A 258 -2.72 19.89 0.59
C GLY A 258 -3.83 19.55 -0.42
N VAL A 259 -4.72 18.61 -0.07
CA VAL A 259 -5.88 18.20 -0.87
C VAL A 259 -7.16 18.68 -0.19
N GLU A 260 -7.76 19.75 -0.73
CA GLU A 260 -8.97 20.38 -0.19
C GLU A 260 -9.92 20.80 -1.33
N GLY A 261 -11.18 21.10 -0.99
CA GLY A 261 -12.17 21.68 -1.90
C GLY A 261 -12.42 20.84 -3.16
N GLU A 262 -12.35 21.46 -4.34
CA GLU A 262 -12.59 20.80 -5.63
C GLU A 262 -11.65 19.60 -5.88
N ARG A 263 -10.46 19.57 -5.25
CA ARG A 263 -9.53 18.43 -5.39
C ARG A 263 -10.10 17.17 -4.74
N VAL A 264 -10.88 17.29 -3.66
CA VAL A 264 -11.54 16.14 -3.01
C VAL A 264 -12.60 15.55 -3.94
N GLN A 265 -13.38 16.39 -4.61
CA GLN A 265 -14.38 15.95 -5.61
C GLN A 265 -13.71 15.21 -6.77
N LYS A 266 -12.65 15.80 -7.35
CA LYS A 266 -11.86 15.14 -8.41
C LYS A 266 -11.27 13.81 -7.97
N LEU A 267 -10.78 13.73 -6.72
CA LEU A 267 -10.28 12.48 -6.16
C LEU A 267 -11.39 11.42 -6.13
N ALA A 268 -12.60 11.78 -5.69
CA ALA A 268 -13.73 10.86 -5.65
C ALA A 268 -14.12 10.34 -7.05
N GLU A 269 -14.26 11.24 -8.03
CA GLU A 269 -14.56 10.90 -9.42
C GLU A 269 -13.50 9.96 -10.01
N TYR A 270 -12.21 10.32 -9.89
CA TYR A 270 -11.12 9.54 -10.48
C TYR A 270 -10.91 8.19 -9.80
N SER A 271 -11.24 8.06 -8.51
CA SER A 271 -11.11 6.79 -7.78
C SER A 271 -11.89 5.66 -8.44
N LEU A 272 -13.04 5.96 -9.04
CA LEU A 272 -13.87 4.98 -9.74
C LEU A 272 -13.23 4.39 -11.01
N LEU A 273 -12.16 5.01 -11.51
CA LEU A 273 -11.38 4.50 -12.65
C LEU A 273 -10.49 3.32 -12.25
N ASP A 274 -10.14 3.19 -10.97
CA ASP A 274 -9.34 2.07 -10.49
C ASP A 274 -10.23 0.82 -10.29
N PRO A 275 -9.91 -0.33 -10.89
CA PRO A 275 -10.74 -1.53 -10.77
C PRO A 275 -10.85 -2.07 -9.34
N TRP A 276 -9.94 -1.73 -8.43
CA TRP A 276 -9.93 -2.24 -7.05
C TRP A 276 -11.05 -1.66 -6.17
N VAL A 277 -11.69 -0.56 -6.59
CA VAL A 277 -12.93 -0.09 -5.91
C VAL A 277 -14.03 -1.14 -5.91
N LYS A 278 -14.03 -2.05 -6.89
CA LYS A 278 -15.03 -3.12 -7.05
C LYS A 278 -14.66 -4.39 -6.30
N THR A 279 -13.39 -4.54 -5.90
CA THR A 279 -12.89 -5.71 -5.16
C THR A 279 -12.79 -5.47 -3.66
N ASN A 280 -13.06 -4.23 -3.21
CA ASN A 280 -13.24 -3.89 -1.80
C ASN A 280 -14.42 -4.68 -1.19
N PRO A 281 -14.37 -5.09 0.10
CA PRO A 281 -15.45 -5.85 0.74
C PRO A 281 -16.84 -5.22 0.62
N VAL A 282 -16.90 -3.88 0.67
CA VAL A 282 -18.08 -3.10 0.29
C VAL A 282 -17.73 -2.32 -0.99
N PRO A 283 -18.15 -2.78 -2.17
CA PRO A 283 -17.76 -2.13 -3.43
C PRO A 283 -18.18 -0.65 -3.49
N LEU A 284 -17.28 0.21 -3.96
CA LEU A 284 -17.58 1.61 -4.28
C LEU A 284 -17.96 1.70 -5.76
N LEU A 285 -19.22 2.02 -6.03
CA LEU A 285 -19.84 1.97 -7.35
C LEU A 285 -20.20 3.35 -7.89
N ASN A 286 -20.25 4.36 -7.03
CA ASN A 286 -20.54 5.74 -7.37
C ASN A 286 -19.71 6.72 -6.52
N GLU A 287 -19.77 7.99 -6.91
CA GLU A 287 -18.98 9.06 -6.30
C GLU A 287 -19.41 9.31 -4.86
N GLU A 288 -20.71 9.20 -4.55
CA GLU A 288 -21.25 9.40 -3.20
C GLU A 288 -20.65 8.43 -2.19
N GLN A 289 -20.45 7.17 -2.57
CA GLN A 289 -19.79 6.18 -1.72
C GLN A 289 -18.32 6.49 -1.49
N VAL A 290 -17.60 7.00 -2.51
CA VAL A 290 -16.21 7.42 -2.34
C VAL A 290 -16.13 8.65 -1.44
N LEU A 291 -17.02 9.62 -1.62
CA LEU A 291 -17.10 10.80 -0.76
C LEU A 291 -17.43 10.44 0.69
N GLU A 292 -18.27 9.42 0.94
CA GLU A 292 -18.53 8.91 2.28
C GLU A 292 -17.27 8.32 2.94
N VAL A 293 -16.42 7.62 2.16
CA VAL A 293 -15.10 7.16 2.65
C VAL A 293 -14.18 8.34 2.98
N LEU A 294 -14.21 9.39 2.16
CA LEU A 294 -13.32 10.54 2.31
C LEU A 294 -13.75 11.50 3.42
N GLU A 295 -15.06 11.62 3.71
CA GLU A 295 -15.63 12.58 4.67
C GLU A 295 -14.86 12.64 6.00
N PRO A 296 -14.55 11.52 6.69
CA PRO A 296 -13.89 11.56 7.99
C PRO A 296 -12.44 12.02 7.93
N VAL A 297 -11.85 12.10 6.73
CA VAL A 297 -10.42 12.39 6.52
C VAL A 297 -10.18 13.65 5.66
N ILE A 298 -11.20 14.47 5.40
CA ILE A 298 -11.00 15.75 4.69
C ILE A 298 -10.12 16.70 5.54
N GLY A 299 -10.48 16.93 6.80
CA GLY A 299 -9.77 17.80 7.75
C GLY A 299 -10.22 19.26 7.81
#